data_AF-R9L8M7-F1
#
_entry.id   AF-R9L8M7-F1
#
_cell.length_a   1.000
_cell.length_b   1.000
_cell.length_c   1.000
_cell.angle_alpha   90.00
_cell.angle_beta   90.00
_cell.angle_gamma   90.00
#
_symmetry.space_group_name_H-M   'P 1'
#
loop_
_entity.id
_entity.type
_entity.pdbx_description
1 polymer ?
#
loop_
_entity_poly.entity_id
_entity_poly.type
_entity_poly.pdbx_seq_one_letter_code
_entity_poly.pdbx_strand_id
1 'polypeptide(L)'
;MDKKAVFFSFLSGIKYSVDVNQGGYVLHRPILREEKGDLSMLIRSFQLSDVNQVMELLQLALSEDCYEDTKCAFARQLSWDSELIMVAEVEEEIKGVLIGTIDQNTGCIYRMAVHPDYRRRGVGRSLVTAMEQRFQQRNVRRIMVAGDEHNKAIMPLYEAMGYGAGKFLEAFQKLGIAARTLTGSN
;
A
#
# COMPACT_ATOMS: atom_id res chain seq x y z
N MET A 1 -27.02 44.96 -1.16
CA MET A 1 -26.94 44.77 -2.63
C MET A 1 -25.89 43.69 -2.86
N ASP A 2 -26.34 42.49 -3.20
CA ASP A 2 -25.52 41.28 -3.31
C ASP A 2 -24.42 41.43 -4.36
N LYS A 3 -23.16 41.42 -3.92
CA LYS A 3 -22.01 41.27 -4.83
C LYS A 3 -21.77 39.78 -5.04
N LYS A 4 -22.22 39.24 -6.17
CA LYS A 4 -21.95 37.85 -6.55
C LYS A 4 -20.48 37.69 -6.93
N ALA A 5 -19.73 36.94 -6.13
CA ALA A 5 -18.38 36.49 -6.49
C ALA A 5 -18.47 35.38 -7.56
N VAL A 6 -17.70 35.51 -8.63
CA VAL A 6 -17.57 34.48 -9.67
C VAL A 6 -16.28 33.71 -9.41
N PHE A 7 -16.38 32.40 -9.19
CA PHE A 7 -15.24 31.51 -8.99
C PHE A 7 -14.90 30.80 -10.30
N PHE A 8 -13.65 30.90 -10.73
CA PHE A 8 -13.11 30.08 -11.83
C PHE A 8 -12.17 29.01 -11.26
N SER A 9 -12.31 27.78 -11.76
CA SER A 9 -11.42 26.65 -11.46
C SER A 9 -10.65 26.29 -12.73
N PHE A 10 -9.32 26.37 -12.69
CA PHE A 10 -8.44 25.83 -13.72
C PHE A 10 -7.52 24.81 -13.08
N LEU A 11 -7.79 23.52 -13.33
CA LEU A 11 -6.94 22.31 -13.26
C LEU A 11 -5.87 22.11 -12.16
N SER A 12 -5.77 22.95 -11.13
CA SER A 12 -4.82 22.81 -10.01
C SER A 12 -5.45 23.01 -8.62
N GLY A 13 -6.79 23.10 -8.53
CA GLY A 13 -7.49 23.23 -7.25
C GLY A 13 -7.41 24.62 -6.60
N ILE A 14 -6.73 25.58 -7.22
CA ILE A 14 -6.56 26.94 -6.67
C ILE A 14 -7.81 27.79 -6.97
N LYS A 15 -8.46 28.30 -5.91
CA LYS A 15 -9.61 29.22 -6.03
C LYS A 15 -9.12 30.67 -5.96
N TYR A 16 -9.55 31.47 -6.93
CA TYR A 16 -9.35 32.92 -6.95
C TYR A 16 -10.68 33.63 -6.68
N SER A 17 -10.64 34.72 -5.92
CA SER A 17 -11.76 35.65 -5.77
C SER A 17 -11.46 36.95 -6.51
N VAL A 18 -12.42 37.44 -7.30
CA VAL A 18 -12.32 38.70 -8.04
C VAL A 18 -13.39 39.64 -7.51
N ASP A 19 -12.98 40.83 -7.05
CA ASP A 19 -13.90 41.92 -6.75
C ASP A 19 -14.10 42.79 -8.00
N VAL A 20 -15.35 43.12 -8.30
CA VAL A 20 -15.69 44.03 -9.40
C VAL A 20 -15.94 45.42 -8.82
N ASN A 21 -14.98 46.32 -8.97
CA ASN A 21 -15.18 47.75 -8.75
C ASN A 21 -14.80 48.53 -10.02
N GLN A 22 -15.51 49.65 -10.22
CA GLN A 22 -15.48 50.48 -11.43
C GLN A 22 -14.05 50.86 -11.83
N GLY A 23 -13.47 50.15 -12.82
CA GLY A 23 -12.22 50.56 -13.48
C GLY A 23 -11.18 49.48 -13.78
N GLY A 24 -11.30 48.24 -13.31
CA GLY A 24 -10.36 47.18 -13.72
C GLY A 24 -10.37 45.92 -12.84
N TYR A 25 -9.89 44.81 -13.42
CA TYR A 25 -9.70 43.54 -12.71
C TYR A 25 -8.43 43.60 -11.85
N VAL A 26 -8.55 43.56 -10.53
CA VAL A 26 -7.41 43.43 -9.63
C VAL A 26 -7.28 41.96 -9.23
N LEU A 27 -6.25 41.28 -9.75
CA LEU A 27 -5.87 39.95 -9.28
C LEU A 27 -5.17 40.10 -7.93
N HIS A 28 -5.84 39.72 -6.85
CA HIS A 28 -5.15 39.54 -5.58
C HIS A 28 -4.25 38.30 -5.69
N ARG A 29 -2.97 38.47 -5.34
CA ARG A 29 -2.04 37.35 -5.17
C ARG A 29 -2.69 36.39 -4.17
N PRO A 30 -2.88 35.09 -4.50
CA PRO A 30 -3.48 34.17 -3.56
C PRO A 30 -2.63 34.17 -2.30
N ILE A 31 -3.26 34.39 -1.15
CA ILE A 31 -2.66 34.04 0.13
C ILE A 31 -2.59 32.52 0.09
N LEU A 32 -1.43 31.99 -0.28
CA LEU A 32 -1.16 30.57 -0.15
C LEU A 32 -1.36 30.26 1.33
N ARG A 33 -2.46 29.58 1.67
CA ARG A 33 -2.46 28.76 2.86
C ARG A 33 -1.32 27.79 2.62
N GLU A 34 -0.28 27.86 3.44
CA GLU A 34 0.67 26.76 3.57
C GLU A 34 -0.17 25.54 3.98
N GLU A 35 -0.56 24.75 2.98
CA GLU A 35 -1.04 23.41 3.25
C GLU A 35 0.12 22.70 3.92
N LYS A 36 -0.10 22.25 5.16
CA LYS A 36 0.76 21.30 5.87
C LYS A 36 1.32 20.32 4.83
N GLY A 37 2.65 20.31 4.68
CA GLY A 37 3.35 19.61 3.61
C GLY A 37 2.70 18.27 3.31
N ASP A 38 2.28 18.10 2.06
CA ASP A 38 1.79 16.82 1.58
C ASP A 38 2.91 15.81 1.78
N LEU A 39 2.74 14.95 2.78
CA LEU A 39 3.68 13.90 3.10
C LEU A 39 3.75 12.98 1.89
N SER A 40 4.74 13.18 1.02
CA SER A 40 4.84 12.44 -0.24
C SER A 40 5.12 10.98 0.08
N MET A 41 4.08 10.15 0.02
CA MET A 41 4.20 8.71 0.18
C MET A 41 4.87 8.12 -1.07
N LEU A 42 6.02 7.47 -0.88
CA LEU A 42 6.75 6.77 -1.94
C LEU A 42 6.47 5.27 -1.85
N ILE A 43 6.03 4.67 -2.96
CA ILE A 43 5.96 3.20 -3.08
C ILE A 43 7.16 2.71 -3.87
N ARG A 44 7.95 1.81 -3.28
CA ARG A 44 9.16 1.27 -3.90
C ARG A 44 9.40 -0.18 -3.52
N SER A 45 10.33 -0.82 -4.23
CA SER A 45 10.86 -2.11 -3.79
C SER A 45 11.59 -1.95 -2.47
N PHE A 46 11.46 -2.98 -1.64
CA PHE A 46 12.23 -3.16 -0.43
C PHE A 46 13.74 -3.15 -0.71
N GLN A 47 14.51 -2.63 0.23
CA GLN A 47 15.97 -2.67 0.29
C GLN A 47 16.42 -3.30 1.61
N LEU A 48 17.62 -3.90 1.65
CA LEU A 48 18.13 -4.56 2.87
C LEU A 48 18.25 -3.61 4.07
N SER A 49 18.41 -2.30 3.84
CA SER A 49 18.39 -1.28 4.90
C SER A 49 17.02 -1.16 5.57
N ASP A 50 15.93 -1.59 4.93
CA ASP A 50 14.58 -1.49 5.46
C ASP A 50 14.22 -2.65 6.41
N VAL A 51 15.07 -3.69 6.54
CA VAL A 51 14.77 -4.91 7.34
C VAL A 51 14.25 -4.54 8.73
N ASN A 52 14.97 -3.68 9.45
CA ASN A 52 14.61 -3.34 10.83
C ASN A 52 13.26 -2.64 10.90
N GLN A 53 13.04 -1.61 10.05
CA GLN A 53 11.77 -0.87 10.02
C GLN A 53 10.58 -1.75 9.61
N VAL A 54 10.79 -2.67 8.65
CA VAL A 54 9.75 -3.62 8.24
C VAL A 54 9.43 -4.58 9.39
N MET A 55 10.44 -5.12 10.07
CA MET A 55 10.23 -6.03 11.21
C MET A 55 9.48 -5.34 12.35
N GLU A 56 9.85 -4.10 12.69
CA GLU A 56 9.16 -3.27 13.68
C GLU A 56 7.71 -3.00 13.26
N LEU A 57 7.47 -2.64 12.00
CA LEU A 57 6.13 -2.43 11.46
C LEU A 57 5.28 -3.70 11.54
N LEU A 58 5.85 -4.85 11.18
CA LEU A 58 5.14 -6.13 11.23
C LEU A 58 4.74 -6.48 12.66
N GLN A 59 5.65 -6.31 13.63
CA GLN A 59 5.38 -6.57 15.05
C GLN A 59 4.32 -5.61 15.61
N LEU A 60 4.35 -4.34 15.19
CA LEU A 60 3.38 -3.33 15.62
C LEU A 60 1.98 -3.57 15.04
N ALA A 61 1.89 -3.98 13.77
CA ALA A 61 0.64 -3.96 13.01
C ALA A 61 -0.13 -5.29 13.02
N LEU A 62 0.54 -6.41 13.33
CA LEU A 62 -0.02 -7.76 13.29
C LEU A 62 -0.21 -8.33 14.70
N SER A 63 -1.08 -9.33 14.85
CA SER A 63 -1.14 -10.13 16.08
C SER A 63 0.10 -11.01 16.19
N GLU A 64 0.45 -11.45 17.41
CA GLU A 64 1.65 -12.27 17.67
C GLU A 64 1.75 -13.50 16.74
N ASP A 65 0.71 -14.33 16.68
CA ASP A 65 0.69 -15.52 15.83
C ASP A 65 0.89 -15.18 14.34
N CYS A 66 0.24 -14.09 13.89
CA CYS A 66 0.35 -13.63 12.51
C CYS A 66 1.76 -13.09 12.22
N TYR A 67 2.38 -12.43 13.19
CA TYR A 67 3.73 -11.89 13.08
C TYR A 67 4.75 -13.02 12.93
N GLU A 68 4.70 -14.07 13.77
CA GLU A 68 5.64 -15.19 13.69
C GLU A 68 5.54 -15.97 12.36
N ASP A 69 4.33 -16.24 11.88
CA ASP A 69 4.12 -16.86 10.56
C ASP A 69 4.65 -15.93 9.44
N THR A 70 4.38 -14.62 9.54
CA THR A 70 4.81 -13.63 8.53
C THR A 70 6.31 -13.44 8.51
N LYS A 71 6.98 -13.47 9.67
CA LYS A 71 8.43 -13.31 9.81
C LYS A 71 9.18 -14.42 9.07
N CYS A 72 8.74 -15.67 9.21
CA CYS A 72 9.31 -16.80 8.46
C CYS A 72 9.13 -16.62 6.94
N ALA A 73 7.92 -16.25 6.51
CA ALA A 73 7.64 -16.02 5.10
C ALA A 73 8.41 -14.83 4.52
N PHE A 74 8.56 -13.75 5.29
CA PHE A 74 9.36 -12.58 4.94
C PHE A 74 10.83 -12.96 4.74
N ALA A 75 11.44 -13.70 5.68
CA ALA A 75 12.84 -14.11 5.58
C ALA A 75 13.10 -15.01 4.34
N ARG A 76 12.16 -15.91 4.02
CA ARG A 76 12.23 -16.73 2.81
C ARG A 76 12.09 -15.90 1.54
N GLN A 77 11.07 -15.03 1.48
CA GLN A 77 10.84 -14.19 0.30
C GLN A 77 12.01 -13.21 0.08
N LEU A 78 12.59 -12.68 1.16
CA LEU A 78 13.79 -11.85 1.12
C LEU A 78 14.96 -12.60 0.47
N SER A 79 15.10 -13.89 0.76
CA SER A 79 16.16 -14.73 0.21
C SER A 79 15.90 -15.15 -1.24
N TRP A 80 14.63 -15.26 -1.63
CA TRP A 80 14.22 -15.76 -2.96
C TRP A 80 14.09 -14.67 -4.00
N ASP A 81 13.31 -13.63 -3.69
CA ASP A 81 13.05 -12.52 -4.59
C ASP A 81 12.55 -11.31 -3.79
N SER A 82 13.49 -10.48 -3.34
CA SER A 82 13.20 -9.27 -2.56
C SER A 82 12.44 -8.21 -3.36
N GLU A 83 12.43 -8.30 -4.69
CA GLU A 83 11.65 -7.42 -5.56
C GLU A 83 10.14 -7.62 -5.42
N LEU A 84 9.71 -8.78 -4.91
CA LEU A 84 8.32 -9.08 -4.57
C LEU A 84 7.98 -8.66 -3.13
N ILE A 85 8.77 -7.78 -2.55
CA ILE A 85 8.47 -7.08 -1.31
C ILE A 85 8.41 -5.59 -1.63
N MET A 86 7.24 -4.99 -1.44
CA MET A 86 6.99 -3.58 -1.69
C MET A 86 6.79 -2.85 -0.37
N VAL A 87 7.36 -1.66 -0.26
CA VAL A 87 7.25 -0.81 0.92
C VAL A 87 6.62 0.54 0.57
N ALA A 88 5.90 1.10 1.54
CA ALA A 88 5.38 2.45 1.51
C ALA A 88 6.20 3.28 2.50
N GLU A 89 6.96 4.22 1.98
CA GLU A 89 7.82 5.12 2.74
C GLU A 89 7.17 6.51 2.84
N VAL A 90 7.20 7.09 4.04
CA VAL A 90 6.78 8.45 4.32
C VAL A 90 7.81 9.06 5.27
N GLU A 91 8.41 10.20 4.89
CA GLU A 91 9.46 10.86 5.69
C GLU A 91 10.59 9.89 6.09
N GLU A 92 11.10 9.11 5.12
CA GLU A 92 12.17 8.12 5.33
C GLU A 92 11.82 6.93 6.25
N GLU A 93 10.56 6.87 6.71
CA GLU A 93 10.05 5.80 7.56
C GLU A 93 9.10 4.86 6.79
N ILE A 94 9.25 3.55 7.01
CA ILE A 94 8.38 2.53 6.40
C ILE A 94 7.04 2.48 7.15
N LYS A 95 5.98 2.94 6.50
CA LYS A 95 4.60 2.96 7.03
C LYS A 95 3.71 1.86 6.46
N GLY A 96 4.20 1.12 5.48
CA GLY A 96 3.50 -0.03 4.93
C GLY A 96 4.44 -1.03 4.26
N VAL A 97 4.07 -2.30 4.29
CA VAL A 97 4.77 -3.37 3.58
C VAL A 97 3.75 -4.34 2.97
N LEU A 98 4.04 -4.84 1.77
CA LEU A 98 3.31 -5.91 1.12
C LEU A 98 4.30 -6.97 0.63
N ILE A 99 4.12 -8.20 1.10
CA ILE A 99 4.90 -9.38 0.74
C ILE A 99 4.11 -10.17 -0.28
N GLY A 100 4.66 -10.28 -1.48
CA GLY A 100 4.14 -11.10 -2.57
C GLY A 100 5.09 -12.26 -2.89
N THR A 101 4.62 -13.18 -3.71
CA THR A 101 5.43 -14.27 -4.27
C THR A 101 4.89 -14.68 -5.64
N ILE A 102 5.67 -15.42 -6.41
CA ILE A 102 5.20 -16.02 -7.67
C ILE A 102 5.40 -17.53 -7.57
N ASP A 103 4.32 -18.27 -7.80
CA ASP A 103 4.34 -19.73 -7.90
C ASP A 103 3.67 -20.17 -9.21
N GLN A 104 4.39 -20.95 -10.03
CA GLN A 104 3.92 -21.49 -11.31
C GLN A 104 3.13 -20.47 -12.18
N ASN A 105 3.69 -19.26 -12.36
CA ASN A 105 3.12 -18.12 -13.09
C ASN A 105 1.84 -17.51 -12.49
N THR A 106 1.54 -17.80 -11.23
CA THR A 106 0.51 -17.13 -10.43
C THR A 106 1.21 -16.24 -9.39
N GLY A 107 0.92 -14.95 -9.43
CA GLY A 107 1.34 -14.01 -8.40
C GLY A 107 0.41 -14.14 -7.20
N CYS A 108 0.97 -14.20 -6.00
CA CYS A 108 0.19 -14.27 -4.77
C CYS A 108 0.58 -13.11 -3.86
N ILE A 109 -0.41 -12.31 -3.45
CA ILE A 109 -0.28 -11.37 -2.36
C ILE A 109 -0.45 -12.16 -1.06
N TYR A 110 0.63 -12.31 -0.30
CA TYR A 110 0.62 -13.14 0.90
C TYR A 110 0.18 -12.35 2.14
N ARG A 111 0.91 -11.28 2.47
CA ARG A 111 0.66 -10.46 3.67
C ARG A 111 0.86 -8.99 3.37
N MET A 112 0.05 -8.17 4.01
CA MET A 112 0.23 -6.72 4.05
C MET A 112 0.07 -6.20 5.47
N ALA A 113 0.91 -5.26 5.85
CA ALA A 113 0.83 -4.51 7.09
C ALA A 113 0.92 -3.02 6.80
N VAL A 114 0.11 -2.22 7.47
CA VAL A 114 0.13 -0.74 7.40
C VAL A 114 0.09 -0.21 8.81
N HIS A 115 0.97 0.75 9.09
CA HIS A 115 1.08 1.42 10.38
C HIS A 115 -0.30 1.95 10.78
N PRO A 116 -0.78 1.72 12.03
CA PRO A 116 -2.13 2.08 12.45
C PRO A 116 -2.53 3.51 12.08
N ASP A 117 -1.66 4.49 12.34
CA ASP A 117 -1.92 5.91 12.04
C ASP A 117 -1.98 6.26 10.55
N TYR A 118 -1.44 5.40 9.68
CA TYR A 118 -1.41 5.59 8.23
C TYR A 118 -2.48 4.75 7.50
N ARG A 119 -3.33 4.02 8.24
CA ARG A 119 -4.48 3.30 7.67
C ARG A 119 -5.52 4.29 7.14
N ARG A 120 -6.34 3.83 6.19
CA ARG A 120 -7.41 4.62 5.53
C ARG A 120 -6.91 5.87 4.77
N ARG A 121 -5.60 5.98 4.52
CA ARG A 121 -4.98 7.05 3.70
C ARG A 121 -4.55 6.58 2.30
N GLY A 122 -5.01 5.42 1.84
CA GLY A 122 -4.67 4.88 0.51
C GLY A 122 -3.37 4.06 0.42
N VAL A 123 -2.63 3.89 1.52
CA VAL A 123 -1.37 3.11 1.57
C VAL A 123 -1.54 1.70 1.01
N GLY A 124 -2.50 0.93 1.53
CA GLY A 124 -2.71 -0.45 1.10
C GLY A 124 -3.07 -0.58 -0.38
N ARG A 125 -3.91 0.33 -0.91
CA ARG A 125 -4.23 0.37 -2.33
C ARG A 125 -2.99 0.61 -3.20
N SER A 126 -2.13 1.52 -2.75
CA SER A 126 -0.90 1.90 -3.46
C SER A 126 0.10 0.74 -3.48
N LEU A 127 0.26 0.04 -2.35
CA LEU A 127 1.07 -1.19 -2.26
C LEU A 127 0.56 -2.29 -3.20
N VAL A 128 -0.75 -2.57 -3.19
CA VAL A 128 -1.34 -3.59 -4.07
C VAL A 128 -1.14 -3.23 -5.54
N THR A 129 -1.38 -1.97 -5.91
CA THR A 129 -1.21 -1.49 -7.30
C THR A 129 0.24 -1.69 -7.76
N ALA A 130 1.22 -1.36 -6.91
CA ALA A 130 2.62 -1.51 -7.24
C ALA A 130 3.04 -3.00 -7.35
N MET A 131 2.46 -3.87 -6.51
CA MET A 131 2.67 -5.31 -6.61
C MET A 131 2.05 -5.90 -7.89
N GLU A 132 0.85 -5.47 -8.27
CA GLU A 132 0.21 -5.87 -9.53
C GLU A 132 1.06 -5.49 -10.73
N GLN A 133 1.63 -4.28 -10.74
CA GLN A 133 2.57 -3.84 -11.77
C GLN A 133 3.82 -4.71 -11.81
N ARG A 134 4.39 -5.06 -10.64
CA ARG A 134 5.54 -5.98 -10.57
C ARG A 134 5.19 -7.36 -11.13
N PHE A 135 4.03 -7.90 -10.79
CA PHE A 135 3.56 -9.17 -11.35
C PHE A 135 3.36 -9.11 -12.86
N GLN A 136 2.79 -8.03 -13.39
CA GLN A 136 2.65 -7.82 -14.83
C GLN A 136 4.01 -7.78 -15.54
N GLN A 137 4.98 -7.05 -14.98
CA GLN A 137 6.37 -7.01 -15.50
C GLN A 137 7.03 -8.40 -15.53
N ARG A 138 6.62 -9.30 -14.62
CA ARG A 138 7.08 -10.69 -14.55
C ARG A 138 6.21 -11.67 -15.37
N ASN A 139 5.32 -11.17 -16.23
CA ASN A 139 4.43 -11.98 -17.08
C ASN A 139 3.56 -12.98 -16.32
N VAL A 140 3.17 -12.64 -15.08
CA VAL A 140 2.22 -13.41 -14.29
C VAL A 140 0.84 -13.39 -14.97
N ARG A 141 0.20 -14.55 -15.10
CA ARG A 141 -1.09 -14.69 -15.80
C ARG A 141 -2.30 -14.47 -14.88
N ARG A 142 -2.11 -14.65 -13.58
CA ARG A 142 -3.18 -14.56 -12.57
C ARG A 142 -2.61 -14.04 -11.27
N ILE A 143 -3.35 -13.17 -10.60
CA ILE A 143 -3.03 -12.68 -9.27
C ILE A 143 -4.07 -13.21 -8.29
N MET A 144 -3.58 -13.77 -7.18
CA MET A 144 -4.38 -14.28 -6.07
C MET A 144 -3.97 -13.60 -4.76
N VAL A 145 -4.85 -13.65 -3.77
CA VAL A 145 -4.58 -13.24 -2.39
C VAL A 145 -4.58 -14.49 -1.52
N ALA A 146 -3.65 -14.61 -0.59
CA ALA A 146 -3.65 -15.72 0.36
C ALA A 146 -4.96 -15.72 1.18
N GLY A 147 -5.70 -16.83 1.13
CA GLY A 147 -6.94 -17.07 1.88
C GLY A 147 -6.69 -17.33 3.37
N ASP A 148 -5.83 -16.53 3.98
CA ASP A 148 -5.43 -16.61 5.37
C ASP A 148 -6.46 -15.89 6.27
N GLU A 149 -6.79 -16.46 7.43
CA GLU A 149 -7.70 -15.84 8.37
C GLU A 149 -7.20 -14.49 8.90
N HIS A 150 -5.88 -14.31 8.98
CA HIS A 150 -5.29 -13.04 9.39
C HIS A 150 -5.51 -11.94 8.34
N ASN A 151 -5.88 -12.29 7.11
CA ASN A 151 -6.20 -11.32 6.07
C ASN A 151 -7.67 -10.84 6.12
N LYS A 152 -8.53 -11.39 7.01
CA LYS A 152 -9.95 -11.00 7.13
C LYS A 152 -10.15 -9.49 7.27
N ALA A 153 -9.31 -8.82 8.07
CA ALA A 153 -9.39 -7.38 8.31
C ALA A 153 -9.11 -6.53 7.05
N ILE A 154 -8.44 -7.10 6.05
CA ILE A 154 -8.03 -6.41 4.82
C ILE A 154 -8.86 -6.82 3.59
N MET A 155 -9.76 -7.80 3.74
CA MET A 155 -10.67 -8.25 2.68
C MET A 155 -11.47 -7.10 2.02
N PRO A 156 -12.04 -6.13 2.77
CA PRO A 156 -12.79 -5.04 2.14
C PRO A 156 -11.95 -4.18 1.18
N LEU A 157 -10.64 -4.07 1.42
CA LEU A 157 -9.73 -3.40 0.50
C LEU A 157 -9.59 -4.21 -0.80
N TYR A 158 -9.36 -5.52 -0.70
CA TYR A 158 -9.23 -6.39 -1.87
C TYR A 158 -10.52 -6.43 -2.70
N GLU A 159 -11.67 -6.53 -2.05
CA GLU A 159 -12.98 -6.47 -2.71
C GLU A 159 -13.18 -5.15 -3.46
N ALA A 160 -12.87 -4.02 -2.82
CA ALA A 160 -12.92 -2.69 -3.46
C ALA A 160 -11.95 -2.54 -4.64
N MET A 161 -10.90 -3.36 -4.68
CA MET A 161 -9.94 -3.44 -5.80
C MET A 161 -10.33 -4.50 -6.86
N GLY A 162 -11.48 -5.16 -6.73
CA GLY A 162 -11.95 -6.15 -7.71
C GLY A 162 -11.39 -7.56 -7.52
N TYR A 163 -10.90 -7.89 -6.32
CA TYR A 163 -10.63 -9.26 -5.91
C TYR A 163 -11.92 -9.87 -5.35
N GLY A 164 -12.64 -10.62 -6.18
CA GLY A 164 -13.79 -11.41 -5.75
C GLY A 164 -13.39 -12.76 -5.14
N ALA A 165 -14.38 -13.51 -4.64
CA ALA A 165 -14.19 -14.80 -3.97
C ALA A 165 -13.27 -15.80 -4.73
N GLY A 166 -13.29 -15.81 -6.06
CA GLY A 166 -12.46 -16.68 -6.89
C GLY A 166 -10.97 -16.31 -6.97
N LYS A 167 -10.54 -15.21 -6.33
CA LYS A 167 -9.13 -14.78 -6.29
C LYS A 167 -8.44 -15.06 -4.96
N PHE A 168 -9.08 -15.81 -4.05
CA PHE A 168 -8.45 -16.25 -2.81
C PHE A 168 -7.85 -17.64 -2.96
N LEU A 169 -6.60 -17.80 -2.55
CA LEU A 169 -5.89 -19.06 -2.57
C LEU A 169 -6.12 -19.77 -1.24
N GLU A 170 -7.04 -20.74 -1.22
CA GLU A 170 -7.34 -21.52 -0.01
C GLU A 170 -6.13 -22.32 0.46
N ALA A 171 -5.38 -22.93 -0.47
CA ALA A 171 -4.20 -23.71 -0.17
C ALA A 171 -2.92 -22.86 -0.04
N PHE A 172 -3.00 -21.63 0.46
CA PHE A 172 -1.85 -20.71 0.54
C PHE A 172 -0.69 -21.26 1.38
N GLN A 173 -0.96 -22.15 2.34
CA GLN A 173 0.06 -22.82 3.15
C GLN A 173 0.99 -23.71 2.32
N LYS A 174 0.59 -24.09 1.10
CA LYS A 174 1.44 -24.81 0.14
C LYS A 174 2.42 -23.90 -0.60
N LEU A 175 2.27 -22.57 -0.51
CA LEU A 175 3.26 -21.64 -1.04
C LEU A 175 4.58 -21.88 -0.32
N GLY A 176 5.67 -21.96 -1.08
CA GLY A 176 6.99 -22.22 -0.50
C GLY A 176 7.39 -21.23 0.62
N ILE A 177 6.95 -19.97 0.52
CA ILE A 177 7.20 -18.97 1.57
C ILE A 177 6.37 -19.19 2.83
N ALA A 178 5.16 -19.74 2.71
CA ALA A 178 4.22 -19.93 3.83
C ALA A 178 4.25 -21.36 4.40
N ALA A 179 4.98 -22.28 3.76
CA ALA A 179 5.10 -23.67 4.22
C ALA A 179 5.71 -23.70 5.63
N ARG A 180 4.96 -24.19 6.62
CA ARG A 180 5.56 -24.48 7.93
C ARG A 180 6.56 -25.60 7.70
N THR A 181 7.84 -25.35 8.01
CA THR A 181 8.81 -26.45 8.05
C THR A 181 8.28 -27.38 9.12
N LEU A 182 7.85 -28.59 8.75
CA LEU A 182 7.59 -29.64 9.71
C LEU A 182 8.95 -29.96 10.35
N THR A 183 9.35 -29.20 11.35
CA THR A 183 10.38 -29.64 12.29
C THR A 183 9.73 -30.81 13.02
N GLY A 184 10.08 -32.01 12.58
CA GLY A 184 9.58 -33.24 13.17
C GLY A 184 9.77 -33.20 14.67
N SER A 185 8.67 -33.30 15.41
CA SER A 185 8.71 -33.92 16.72
C SER A 185 9.08 -35.38 16.51
N ASN A 186 10.28 -35.74 16.96
CA ASN A 186 10.63 -37.10 17.30
C ASN A 186 11.33 -37.06 18.66
#